data_AF-A0A351CIL4-F1
#
_entry.id   AF-A0A351CIL4-F1
#
_cell.length_a   1.000
_cell.length_b   1.000
_cell.length_c   1.000
_cell.angle_alpha   90.00
_cell.angle_beta   90.00
_cell.angle_gamma   90.00
#
_symmetry.space_group_name_H-M   'P 1'
#
loop_
_entity.id
_entity.type
_entity.pdbx_description
1 polymer ?
#
loop_
_entity_poly.entity_id
_entity_poly.type
_entity_poly.pdbx_seq_one_letter_code
_entity_poly.pdbx_strand_id
1 'polypeptide(L)' 'MIEILKKMFQANPEKSKIVLMDKCSDCGRETIIEITPTSGGFGLQGGILFKCSPDGYLMKCPACCEAKGKE' A
#
# COMPACT_ATOMS: atom_id res chain seq x y z
N MET A 1 6.31 -0.28 -8.39
CA MET A 1 5.89 -0.47 -6.98
C MET A 1 7.00 -1.11 -6.14
N ILE A 2 7.58 -2.23 -6.58
CA ILE A 2 8.60 -2.98 -5.82
C ILE A 2 9.80 -2.13 -5.42
N GLU A 3 10.32 -1.24 -6.28
CA GLU A 3 11.50 -0.43 -5.96
C GLU A 3 11.26 0.60 -4.86
N ILE A 4 10.08 1.24 -4.82
CA ILE A 4 9.73 2.20 -3.76
C ILE A 4 9.62 1.45 -2.42
N LEU A 5 8.93 0.31 -2.41
CA LEU A 5 8.81 -0.51 -1.19
C LEU A 5 10.18 -1.00 -0.72
N LYS A 6 11.04 -1.46 -1.63
CA LYS A 6 12.43 -1.82 -1.32
C LYS A 6 13.19 -0.66 -0.68
N LYS A 7 13.10 0.55 -1.24
CA LYS A 7 13.73 1.75 -0.67
C LYS A 7 13.20 2.07 0.73
N MET A 8 11.90 1.91 0.98
CA MET A 8 11.31 2.13 2.30
C MET A 8 11.86 1.16 3.36
N PHE A 9 12.03 -0.13 3.04
CA PHE A 9 12.64 -1.11 3.94
C PHE A 9 14.16 -0.94 4.07
N GLN A 10 14.86 -0.55 3.01
CA GLN A 10 16.28 -0.20 3.09
C GLN A 10 16.54 1.01 4.01
N ALA A 11 15.62 1.97 4.01
CA ALA A 11 15.67 3.11 4.94
C ALA A 11 15.28 2.75 6.38
N ASN A 12 14.62 1.61 6.59
CA ASN A 12 14.16 1.14 7.90
C ASN A 12 14.49 -0.36 8.10
N PRO A 13 15.78 -0.74 8.12
CA PRO A 13 16.18 -2.16 8.09
C PRO A 13 15.73 -2.95 9.34
N GLU A 14 15.50 -2.26 10.46
CA GLU A 14 15.02 -2.83 11.71
C GLU A 14 13.51 -3.12 11.72
N LYS A 15 12.74 -2.58 10.78
CA LYS A 15 11.29 -2.74 10.76
C LYS A 15 10.89 -3.98 9.96
N SER A 16 10.27 -4.93 10.65
CA SER A 16 9.64 -6.09 10.01
C SER A 16 8.34 -5.73 9.27
N LYS A 17 7.76 -4.55 9.53
CA LYS A 17 6.58 -4.03 8.83
C LYS A 17 6.62 -2.51 8.68
N ILE A 18 6.06 -2.01 7.60
CA ILE A 18 5.86 -0.58 7.34
C ILE A 18 4.37 -0.30 7.33
N VAL A 19 3.95 0.71 8.07
CA VAL A 19 2.54 1.14 8.11
C VAL A 19 2.43 2.45 7.34
N LEU A 20 1.63 2.45 6.28
CA LEU A 20 1.25 3.65 5.55
C LEU A 20 -0.16 4.05 5.96
N MET A 21 -0.35 5.33 6.28
CA MET A 21 -1.64 5.89 6.64
C MET A 21 -1.88 7.11 5.75
N ASP A 22 -2.89 7.01 4.90
CA ASP A 22 -3.26 8.07 3.95
C ASP A 22 -4.76 7.97 3.61
N LYS A 23 -5.28 8.94 2.86
CA LYS A 23 -6.67 8.96 2.42
C LYS A 23 -6.84 8.09 1.17
N CYS A 24 -7.95 7.35 1.13
CA CYS A 24 -8.37 6.64 -0.06
C CYS A 24 -8.64 7.64 -1.19
N SER A 25 -8.03 7.41 -2.34
CA SER A 25 -8.17 8.29 -3.50
C SER A 25 -9.60 8.37 -4.06
N ASP A 26 -10.45 7.36 -3.83
CA ASP A 26 -11.82 7.32 -4.36
C ASP A 26 -12.85 7.94 -3.40
N CYS A 27 -12.73 7.69 -2.09
CA CYS A 27 -13.74 8.11 -1.11
C CYS A 27 -13.24 9.08 -0.04
N GLY A 28 -11.95 9.40 -0.01
CA GLY A 28 -11.33 10.33 0.94
C GLY A 28 -11.20 9.82 2.38
N ARG A 29 -11.68 8.61 2.69
CA ARG A 29 -11.57 8.01 4.04
C ARG A 29 -10.13 7.68 4.38
N GLU A 30 -9.76 7.88 5.63
CA GLU A 30 -8.49 7.39 6.15
C GLU A 30 -8.39 5.88 5.97
N THR A 31 -7.27 5.46 5.41
CA THR A 31 -6.95 4.07 5.12
C THR A 31 -5.58 3.80 5.70
N ILE A 32 -5.42 2.61 6.28
CA ILE A 32 -4.16 2.15 6.82
C ILE A 32 -3.76 0.91 6.04
N ILE A 33 -2.58 0.90 5.45
CA ILE A 33 -2.00 -0.27 4.79
C ILE A 33 -0.74 -0.69 5.53
N GLU A 34 -0.75 -1.94 5.97
CA GLU A 34 0.43 -2.59 6.52
C GLU A 34 1.14 -3.36 5.41
N ILE A 35 2.43 -3.10 5.27
CA ILE A 35 3.30 -3.72 4.28
C ILE A 35 4.31 -4.57 5.02
N THR A 36 4.39 -5.84 4.65
CA THR A 36 5.31 -6.82 5.23
C THR A 36 6.16 -7.43 4.12
N PRO A 37 7.50 -7.49 4.25
CA PRO A 37 8.34 -8.15 3.26
C PRO A 37 8.11 -9.66 3.34
N THR A 38 8.02 -10.31 2.19
CA THR A 38 7.88 -11.77 2.07
C THR A 38 8.99 -12.31 1.18
N SER A 39 9.23 -13.63 1.23
CA SER A 39 10.28 -14.28 0.42
C SER A 39 10.13 -14.07 -1.09
N GLY A 40 8.94 -13.71 -1.57
CA GLY A 40 8.65 -13.44 -2.98
C GLY A 40 8.31 -11.98 -3.31
N GLY A 41 8.31 -11.06 -2.34
CA GLY A 41 7.90 -9.67 -2.56
C GLY A 41 7.43 -8.97 -1.29
N PHE A 42 6.23 -8.37 -1.36
CA PHE A 42 5.62 -7.65 -0.25
C PHE A 42 4.15 -8.04 -0.12
N GLY A 43 3.73 -8.40 1.08
CA GLY A 43 2.33 -8.55 1.45
C GLY A 43 1.76 -7.20 1.88
N LEU A 44 0.55 -6.87 1.39
CA LEU A 44 -0.19 -5.67 1.77
C LEU A 44 -1.49 -6.08 2.46
N GLN A 45 -1.80 -5.45 3.60
CA GLN A 45 -3.02 -5.66 4.36
C GLN A 45 -3.70 -4.32 4.66
N GLY A 46 -5.03 -4.29 4.72
CA GLY A 46 -5.80 -3.07 5.06
C GLY A 46 -6.15 -2.17 3.87
N GLY A 47 -5.82 -2.59 2.65
CA GLY A 47 -6.12 -1.86 1.41
C GLY A 47 -5.16 -2.25 0.32
N ILE A 48 -5.13 -1.45 -0.75
CA ILE A 48 -4.21 -1.65 -1.86
C ILE A 48 -3.52 -0.35 -2.27
N LEU A 49 -2.28 -0.50 -2.71
CA LEU A 49 -1.47 0.57 -3.27
C LEU A 49 -1.37 0.39 -4.78
N PHE A 50 -1.49 1.49 -5.51
CA PHE A 50 -1.24 1.55 -6.95
C PHE A 50 -0.15 2.57 -7.25
N LYS A 51 0.73 2.26 -8.20
CA LYS A 51 1.68 3.25 -8.71
C LYS A 51 0.92 4.23 -9.61
N CYS A 52 0.91 5.51 -9.26
CA CYS A 52 0.35 6.57 -10.11
C CYS A 52 1.42 7.37 -10.84
N SER A 53 2.64 7.42 -10.29
CA SER A 53 3.78 8.13 -10.87
C SER A 53 5.09 7.45 -10.45
N PRO A 54 6.25 7.82 -11.04
CA PRO A 54 7.55 7.24 -10.68
C PRO A 54 7.83 7.28 -9.17
N ASP A 55 7.41 8.35 -8.50
CA ASP A 55 7.61 8.60 -7.07
C ASP A 55 6.31 8.61 -6.24
N GLY A 56 5.16 8.42 -6.91
CA GLY A 56 3.84 8.56 -6.29
C GLY A 56 3.05 7.25 -6.23
N TYR A 57 2.40 7.00 -5.10
CA TYR A 57 1.43 5.92 -4.94
C TYR A 57 0.04 6.50 -4.64
N LEU A 58 -1.00 5.80 -5.08
CA LEU A 58 -2.38 6.03 -4.68
C LEU A 58 -2.83 4.89 -3.77
N MET A 59 -3.58 5.24 -2.76
CA MET A 59 -4.13 4.32 -1.78
C MET A 59 -5.61 4.10 -2.02
N LYS A 60 -6.07 2.86 -1.99
CA LYS A 60 -7.49 2.52 -1.97
C LYS A 60 -7.85 1.70 -0.74
N CYS A 61 -8.95 2.06 -0.10
CA CYS A 61 -9.50 1.29 1.01
C CYS A 61 -10.13 -0.02 0.50
N PRO A 62 -10.26 -1.04 1.38
CA PRO A 62 -10.86 -2.31 1.01
C PRO A 62 -12.26 -2.15 0.42
N ALA A 63 -13.09 -1.28 1.02
CA ALA A 63 -14.45 -1.04 0.56
C ALA A 63 -14.52 -0.54 -0.90
N CYS A 64 -13.67 0.43 -1.28
CA CYS A 64 -13.61 0.92 -2.67
C CYS A 64 -12.97 -0.08 -3.62
N CYS A 65 -12.14 -0.99 -3.12
CA CYS A 65 -11.57 -2.06 -3.90
C CYS A 65 -12.61 -3.14 -4.23
N GLU A 66 -13.39 -3.56 -3.23
CA GLU A 66 -14.45 -4.57 -3.38
C GLU A 66 -15.65 -4.03 -4.19
N ALA A 67 -15.93 -2.74 -4.11
CA ALA A 67 -17.00 -2.09 -4.89
C ALA A 67 -16.78 -2.21 -6.41
N LYS A 68 -15.55 -2.45 -6.87
CA LYS A 68 -15.23 -2.69 -8.29
C LYS A 68 -15.22 -4.17 -8.69
N GLY A 69 -15.49 -5.09 -7.76
CA GLY A 69 -15.52 -6.53 -7.99
C GLY A 69 -16.91 -7.14 -8.14
N LYS A 70 -17.97 -6.31 -8.27
CA LYS A 70 -19.32 -6.75 -8.64
C LYS A 70 -19.64 -6.28 -10.05
N GLU A 71 -19.15 -7.02 -11.03
CA GLU A 71 -19.67 -7.04 -12.40
C GLU A 71 -20.32 -8.41 -12.68
#